data_AF-A0A497MYR9-F1
#
_entry.id   AF-A0A497MYR9-F1
#
_cell.length_a   1.000
_cell.length_b   1.000
_cell.length_c   1.000
_cell.angle_alpha   90.00
_cell.angle_beta   90.00
_cell.angle_gamma   90.00
#
_symmetry.space_group_name_H-M   'P 1'
#
loop_
_entity.id
_entity.type
_entity.pdbx_description
1 polymer ?
#
loop_
_entity_poly.entity_id
_entity_poly.type
_entity_poly.pdbx_seq_one_letter_code
_entity_poly.pdbx_strand_id
1 'polypeptide(L)'
;MFRLSKSLIEFYLHLHPYIGLETLLGKQKPFQTFQEAYEALSSASTHNYPLVIGHTGRPRKGRGFSLGELREAGISLDKAKRLGLYIDKRRDTVHQENVEALKDLVELLEKGEIPPQVKSKPSERQRFGSPAKGRAFRGLTAAGKKSRGLYKVEYRRHPQHKWD
;
A
#
# COMPACT_ATOMS: atom_id res chain seq x y z
N MET A 1 -9.76 -27.15 3.87
CA MET A 1 -8.70 -26.59 4.74
C MET A 1 -8.26 -27.70 5.68
N PHE A 2 -7.11 -28.32 5.43
CA PHE A 2 -6.59 -29.39 6.28
C PHE A 2 -6.20 -28.78 7.64
N ARG A 3 -6.96 -29.10 8.68
CA ARG A 3 -6.63 -28.76 10.07
C ARG A 3 -5.59 -29.79 10.52
N LEU A 4 -4.31 -29.44 10.45
CA LEU A 4 -3.27 -30.28 11.03
C LEU A 4 -3.55 -30.38 12.53
N SER A 5 -3.77 -31.60 13.02
CA SER A 5 -3.95 -31.88 14.44
C SER A 5 -2.66 -31.58 15.20
N LYS A 6 -2.74 -31.30 16.51
CA LYS A 6 -1.56 -31.06 17.37
C LYS A 6 -0.48 -32.14 17.20
N SER A 7 -0.89 -33.39 16.96
CA SER A 7 0.00 -34.52 16.69
C SER A 7 0.84 -34.40 15.41
N LEU A 8 0.32 -33.76 14.34
CA LEU A 8 1.06 -33.54 13.09
C LEU A 8 2.10 -32.44 13.21
N ILE A 9 1.84 -31.44 14.08
CA ILE A 9 2.79 -30.38 14.39
C ILE A 9 3.94 -30.93 15.25
N GLU A 10 3.62 -31.74 16.26
CA GLU A 10 4.62 -32.41 17.10
C GLU A 10 5.47 -33.42 16.31
N PHE A 11 4.88 -34.15 15.35
CA PHE A 11 5.60 -35.08 14.48
C PHE A 11 6.56 -34.36 13.51
N TYR A 12 6.18 -33.18 13.01
CA TYR A 12 7.03 -32.35 12.14
C TYR A 12 8.20 -31.72 12.91
N LEU A 13 8.00 -31.39 14.21
CA LEU A 13 9.03 -30.88 15.12
C LEU A 13 10.03 -31.96 15.57
N HIS A 14 9.65 -33.24 15.55
CA HIS A 14 10.52 -34.36 15.94
C HIS A 14 11.44 -34.84 14.79
N LEU A 15 11.02 -34.68 13.53
CA LEU A 15 11.75 -35.18 12.35
C LEU A 15 12.82 -34.22 11.80
N HIS A 16 12.86 -32.97 12.24
CA HIS A 16 13.85 -31.99 11.79
C HIS A 16 14.53 -31.26 12.96
N PRO A 17 15.35 -31.96 13.77
CA PRO A 17 16.06 -31.34 14.88
C PRO A 17 17.17 -30.38 14.42
N TYR A 18 17.69 -30.49 13.18
CA TYR A 18 18.62 -29.55 12.57
C TYR A 18 18.52 -29.65 11.04
N ILE A 19 17.88 -28.68 10.38
CA ILE A 19 18.30 -28.35 9.01
C ILE A 19 19.11 -27.07 9.14
N GLY A 20 20.41 -27.25 9.34
CA GLY A 20 21.37 -26.20 9.04
C GLY A 20 21.28 -25.90 7.55
N LEU A 21 20.83 -24.70 7.20
CA LEU A 21 21.19 -24.09 5.93
C LEU A 21 22.30 -23.11 6.24
N GLU A 22 23.54 -23.62 6.21
CA GLU A 22 24.71 -22.76 6.10
C GLU A 22 24.54 -21.88 4.85
N THR A 23 24.40 -20.59 5.10
CA THR A 23 24.54 -19.52 4.12
C THR A 23 25.94 -19.55 3.52
N LEU A 24 26.10 -20.02 2.29
CA LEU A 24 27.29 -19.74 1.45
C LEU A 24 27.29 -18.29 0.89
N LEU A 25 26.73 -17.32 1.61
CA LEU A 25 26.86 -15.90 1.28
C LEU A 25 26.49 -15.04 2.49
N GLY A 26 27.49 -14.84 3.37
CA GLY A 26 27.72 -13.61 4.14
C GLY A 26 26.55 -12.93 4.86
N LYS A 27 26.61 -13.01 6.20
CA LYS A 27 25.94 -12.16 7.21
C LYS A 27 24.45 -12.43 7.47
N GLN A 28 24.15 -13.44 8.28
CA GLN A 28 23.11 -13.36 9.32
C GLN A 28 23.53 -14.21 10.53
N LYS A 29 23.33 -13.71 11.76
CA LYS A 29 23.51 -14.51 12.97
C LYS A 29 22.36 -15.53 13.05
N PRO A 30 22.60 -16.84 13.22
CA PRO A 30 21.51 -17.78 13.46
C PRO A 30 20.88 -17.47 14.82
N PHE A 31 19.54 -17.41 14.87
CA PHE A 31 18.80 -17.32 16.15
C PHE A 31 19.16 -18.53 17.00
N GLN A 32 19.57 -18.32 18.25
CA GLN A 32 20.18 -19.37 19.08
C GLN A 32 19.13 -20.29 19.70
N THR A 33 17.86 -19.86 19.78
CA THR A 33 16.76 -20.68 20.33
C THR A 33 15.45 -20.55 19.52
N PHE A 34 14.58 -21.56 19.60
CA PHE A 34 13.23 -21.51 19.01
C PHE A 34 12.37 -20.42 19.67
N GLN A 35 12.55 -20.19 20.97
CA GLN A 35 11.92 -19.07 21.69
C GLN A 35 12.33 -17.73 21.05
N GLU A 36 13.62 -17.50 20.83
CA GLU A 36 14.10 -16.27 20.17
C GLU A 36 13.56 -16.14 18.75
N ALA A 37 13.51 -17.22 17.98
CA ALA A 37 12.94 -17.20 16.63
C ALA A 37 11.43 -16.92 16.65
N TYR A 38 10.69 -17.49 17.61
CA TYR A 38 9.25 -17.26 17.78
C TYR A 38 8.95 -15.84 18.28
N GLU A 39 9.75 -15.31 19.20
CA GLU A 39 9.69 -13.92 19.65
C GLU A 39 10.07 -12.96 18.52
N ALA A 40 11.10 -13.28 17.72
CA ALA A 40 11.48 -12.49 16.55
C ALA A 40 10.39 -12.52 15.46
N LEU A 41 9.78 -13.67 15.18
CA LEU A 41 8.69 -13.80 14.21
C LEU A 41 7.38 -13.18 14.71
N SER A 42 7.11 -13.22 16.02
CA SER A 42 5.95 -12.58 16.65
C SER A 42 6.11 -11.06 16.77
N SER A 43 7.33 -10.57 17.03
CA SER A 43 7.66 -9.14 17.06
C SER A 43 7.79 -8.53 15.66
N ALA A 44 8.17 -9.31 14.65
CA ALA A 44 8.30 -8.85 13.26
C ALA A 44 6.96 -8.64 12.53
N SER A 45 5.81 -8.89 13.19
CA SER A 45 4.49 -8.75 12.59
C SER A 45 3.84 -7.38 12.84
N THR A 46 4.62 -6.30 12.80
CA THR A 46 4.06 -4.95 12.84
C THR A 46 3.39 -4.64 11.50
N HIS A 47 2.08 -4.88 11.43
CA HIS A 47 1.30 -4.60 10.24
C HIS A 47 1.04 -3.09 10.11
N ASN A 48 1.21 -2.52 8.91
CA ASN A 48 0.89 -1.11 8.62
C ASN A 48 -0.62 -0.89 8.36
N TYR A 49 -1.47 -1.65 9.04
CA TYR A 49 -2.91 -1.56 8.95
C TYR A 49 -3.52 -2.16 10.21
N PRO A 50 -4.71 -1.68 10.63
CA PRO A 50 -5.42 -2.30 11.73
C PRO A 50 -6.02 -3.64 11.30
N LEU A 51 -6.03 -4.60 12.22
CA LEU A 51 -6.82 -5.81 12.07
C LEU A 51 -8.25 -5.55 12.51
N VAL A 52 -9.19 -5.94 11.66
CA VAL A 52 -10.63 -5.75 11.89
C VAL A 52 -11.33 -7.09 11.68
N ILE A 53 -12.33 -7.39 12.51
CA ILE A 53 -13.15 -8.59 12.37
C ILE A 53 -14.13 -8.41 11.22
N GLY A 54 -14.05 -9.27 10.21
CA GLY A 54 -15.01 -9.28 9.10
C GLY A 54 -16.34 -9.94 9.47
N HIS A 55 -17.32 -9.89 8.56
CA HIS A 55 -18.63 -10.51 8.76
C HIS A 55 -18.54 -12.03 9.06
N THR A 56 -17.52 -12.72 8.54
CA THR A 56 -17.28 -14.14 8.78
C THR A 56 -16.63 -14.44 10.13
N GLY A 57 -16.41 -13.43 10.99
CA GLY A 57 -15.69 -13.55 12.26
C GLY A 57 -14.18 -13.71 12.11
N ARG A 58 -13.64 -13.69 10.89
CA ARG A 58 -12.20 -13.81 10.63
C ARG A 58 -11.54 -12.43 10.61
N PRO A 59 -10.31 -12.29 11.15
CA PRO A 59 -9.57 -11.04 11.07
C PRO A 59 -9.21 -10.75 9.60
N ARG A 60 -9.27 -9.48 9.23
CA ARG A 60 -8.91 -8.96 7.90
C ARG A 60 -8.18 -7.63 8.03
N LYS A 61 -7.49 -7.27 6.96
CA LYS A 61 -6.87 -5.94 6.83
C LYS A 61 -7.96 -4.86 6.78
N GLY A 62 -7.93 -3.96 7.76
CA GLY A 62 -8.75 -2.76 7.80
C GLY A 62 -8.27 -1.72 6.78
N ARG A 63 -9.14 -0.77 6.44
CA ARG A 63 -8.78 0.35 5.55
C ARG A 63 -7.81 1.33 6.21
N GLY A 64 -7.97 1.55 7.52
CA GLY A 64 -7.20 2.51 8.29
C GLY A 64 -7.61 2.51 9.76
N PHE A 65 -6.78 3.11 10.60
CA PHE A 65 -6.98 3.19 12.05
C PHE A 65 -8.21 4.03 12.39
N SER A 66 -8.96 3.64 13.41
CA SER A 66 -10.16 4.34 13.86
C SER A 66 -9.79 5.62 14.60
N LEU A 67 -10.76 6.53 14.75
CA LEU A 67 -10.54 7.76 15.55
C LEU A 67 -10.37 7.46 17.03
N GLY A 68 -10.98 6.38 17.53
CA GLY A 68 -10.80 5.90 18.90
C GLY A 68 -9.38 5.37 19.13
N GLU A 69 -8.90 4.51 18.23
CA GLU A 69 -7.53 3.96 18.27
C GLU A 69 -6.46 5.08 18.30
N LEU A 70 -6.64 6.12 17.47
CA LEU A 70 -5.74 7.29 17.46
C LEU A 70 -5.75 8.07 18.79
N ARG A 71 -6.93 8.23 19.41
CA ARG A 71 -7.05 8.93 20.69
C ARG A 71 -6.37 8.16 21.82
N GLU A 72 -6.58 6.85 21.89
CA GLU A 72 -5.94 5.99 22.91
C GLU A 72 -4.42 5.89 22.72
N ALA A 73 -3.95 5.93 21.48
CA ALA A 73 -2.52 6.02 21.19
C ALA A 73 -1.91 7.41 21.47
N GLY A 74 -2.72 8.43 21.81
CA GLY A 74 -2.24 9.79 22.04
C GLY A 74 -1.78 10.51 20.77
N ILE A 75 -2.22 10.06 19.59
CA ILE A 75 -1.79 10.61 18.30
C ILE A 75 -2.85 11.57 17.78
N SER A 76 -2.45 12.81 17.53
CA SER A 76 -3.34 13.79 16.91
C SER A 76 -3.64 13.42 15.46
N LEU A 77 -4.85 13.74 15.02
CA LEU A 77 -5.32 13.45 13.66
C LEU A 77 -4.43 14.14 12.59
N ASP A 78 -3.90 15.32 12.92
CA ASP A 78 -2.97 16.03 12.05
C ASP A 78 -1.59 15.36 11.99
N LYS A 79 -1.04 14.93 13.14
CA LYS A 79 0.20 14.15 13.21
C LYS A 79 0.07 12.87 12.38
N ALA A 80 -1.01 12.12 12.54
CA ALA A 80 -1.26 10.90 11.77
C ALA A 80 -1.30 11.13 10.26
N LYS A 81 -1.92 12.23 9.80
CA LYS A 81 -1.93 12.60 8.38
C LYS A 81 -0.55 12.94 7.84
N ARG A 82 0.26 13.69 8.61
CA ARG A 82 1.63 14.04 8.22
C ARG A 82 2.53 12.81 8.08
N LEU A 83 2.34 11.84 8.97
CA LEU A 83 3.01 10.54 8.94
C LEU A 83 2.52 9.63 7.79
N GLY A 84 1.45 10.01 7.08
CA GLY A 84 0.91 9.21 5.98
C GLY A 84 0.07 8.01 6.42
N LEU A 85 -0.44 8.01 7.66
CA LEU A 85 -1.29 6.94 8.16
C LEU A 85 -2.67 6.97 7.50
N TYR A 86 -3.18 5.77 7.17
CA TYR A 86 -4.57 5.63 6.76
C TYR A 86 -5.50 5.71 7.96
N ILE A 87 -6.48 6.59 7.87
CA ILE A 87 -7.46 6.84 8.93
C ILE A 87 -8.85 6.47 8.41
N ASP A 88 -9.55 5.59 9.12
CA ASP A 88 -10.94 5.26 8.87
C ASP A 88 -11.85 6.01 9.85
N LYS A 89 -12.35 7.15 9.40
CA LYS A 89 -13.23 8.03 10.20
C LYS A 89 -14.61 7.44 10.48
N ARG A 90 -14.99 6.34 9.81
CA ARG A 90 -16.34 5.75 9.89
C ARG A 90 -16.41 4.60 10.91
N ARG A 91 -15.27 4.11 11.39
CA ARG A 91 -15.19 3.00 12.34
C ARG A 91 -15.13 3.56 13.76
N ASP A 92 -16.04 3.12 14.60
CA ASP A 92 -16.09 3.50 16.02
C ASP A 92 -15.46 2.45 16.94
N THR A 93 -15.23 1.23 16.43
CA THR A 93 -14.61 0.16 17.23
C THR A 93 -13.14 0.47 17.53
N VAL A 94 -12.73 0.08 18.73
CA VAL A 94 -11.35 0.18 19.21
C VAL A 94 -10.89 -1.20 19.64
N HIS A 95 -9.70 -1.58 19.19
CA HIS A 95 -9.06 -2.83 19.56
C HIS A 95 -7.69 -2.51 20.13
N GLN A 96 -7.41 -2.99 21.34
CA GLN A 96 -6.17 -2.71 22.05
C GLN A 96 -4.93 -3.15 21.26
N GLU A 97 -5.01 -4.30 20.59
CA GLU A 97 -3.96 -4.81 19.69
C GLU A 97 -3.60 -3.81 18.58
N ASN A 98 -4.58 -3.08 18.04
CA ASN A 98 -4.34 -2.07 17.02
C ASN A 98 -3.73 -0.79 17.60
N VAL A 99 -4.03 -0.46 18.88
CA VAL A 99 -3.46 0.71 19.56
C VAL A 99 -1.98 0.50 19.83
N GLU A 100 -1.59 -0.70 20.24
CA GLU A 100 -0.19 -1.09 20.43
C GLU A 100 0.56 -1.09 19.10
N ALA A 101 0.01 -1.77 18.09
CA ALA A 101 0.59 -1.77 16.74
C ALA A 101 0.75 -0.36 16.16
N LEU A 102 -0.18 0.55 16.45
CA LEU A 102 -0.12 1.94 16.02
C LEU A 102 1.02 2.72 16.73
N LYS A 103 1.27 2.48 18.01
CA LYS A 103 2.38 3.11 18.75
C LYS A 103 3.73 2.68 18.18
N ASP A 104 3.93 1.38 18.02
CA ASP A 104 5.16 0.81 17.47
C ASP A 104 5.43 1.35 16.06
N LEU A 105 4.38 1.42 15.24
CA LEU A 105 4.47 1.93 13.88
C LEU A 105 4.87 3.41 13.85
N VAL A 106 4.32 4.25 14.74
CA VAL A 106 4.73 5.66 14.83
C VAL A 106 6.19 5.78 15.25
N GLU A 107 6.65 4.96 16.21
CA GLU A 107 8.05 4.95 16.62
C GLU A 107 8.98 4.59 15.44
N LEU A 108 8.63 3.58 14.65
CA LEU A 108 9.39 3.17 13.46
C LEU A 108 9.41 4.26 12.37
N LEU A 109 8.29 4.98 12.18
CA LEU A 109 8.22 6.11 11.25
C LEU A 109 9.05 7.30 11.71
N GLU A 110 9.08 7.58 13.02
CA GLU A 110 9.89 8.65 13.60
C GLU A 110 11.39 8.33 13.53
N LYS A 111 11.78 7.06 13.74
CA LYS A 111 13.16 6.59 13.52
C LYS A 111 13.59 6.61 12.06
N GLY A 112 12.64 6.68 11.12
CA GLY A 112 12.91 6.68 9.68
C GLY A 112 13.29 5.31 9.12
N GLU A 113 13.03 4.24 9.86
CA GLU A 113 13.27 2.85 9.41
C GLU A 113 12.29 2.44 8.31
N ILE A 114 11.09 3.04 8.31
CA ILE A 114 10.05 2.82 7.32
C ILE A 114 9.75 4.14 6.61
N PRO A 115 9.76 4.18 5.26
CA PRO A 115 9.32 5.37 4.56
C PRO A 115 7.82 5.61 4.79
N PRO A 116 7.37 6.86 5.02
CA PRO A 116 5.96 7.16 5.17
C PRO A 116 5.21 6.73 3.90
N GLN A 117 4.00 6.21 4.05
CA GLN A 117 3.14 5.87 2.91
C GLN A 117 2.62 7.15 2.25
N VAL A 118 3.46 7.80 1.46
CA VAL A 118 3.03 8.94 0.65
C VAL A 118 2.17 8.39 -0.47
N LYS A 119 0.95 8.92 -0.62
CA LYS A 119 0.19 8.72 -1.85
C LYS A 119 1.12 9.09 -2.99
N SER A 120 1.35 8.17 -3.93
CA SER A 120 2.15 8.49 -5.11
C SER A 120 1.67 9.83 -5.67
N LYS A 121 2.62 10.71 -6.04
CA LYS A 121 2.29 11.93 -6.79
C LYS A 121 1.29 11.52 -7.89
N PRO A 122 0.31 12.37 -8.27
CA PRO A 122 -0.55 12.08 -9.42
C PRO A 122 0.36 11.53 -10.50
N SER A 123 0.10 10.28 -10.90
CA SER A 123 1.06 9.55 -11.73
C SER A 123 1.48 10.45 -12.87
N GLU A 124 2.74 10.41 -13.29
CA GLU A 124 3.31 11.09 -14.46
C GLU A 124 2.38 11.11 -15.70
N ARG A 125 1.36 10.24 -15.76
CA ARG A 125 0.15 10.29 -16.60
C ARG A 125 -0.57 11.65 -16.66
N GLN A 126 -0.31 12.61 -15.77
CA GLN A 126 -0.78 14.01 -15.95
C GLN A 126 0.20 14.89 -16.73
N ARG A 127 1.50 14.54 -16.81
CA ARG A 127 2.51 15.29 -17.59
C ARG A 127 2.28 15.14 -19.10
N PHE A 128 1.80 13.98 -19.51
CA PHE A 128 1.13 13.80 -20.79
C PHE A 128 -0.36 14.05 -20.53
N GLY A 129 -0.87 15.24 -20.85
CA GLY A 129 -2.28 15.58 -20.61
C GLY A 129 -3.23 14.45 -21.02
N SER A 130 -4.34 14.28 -20.30
CA SER A 130 -5.33 13.21 -20.54
C SER A 130 -5.55 13.00 -22.05
N PRO A 131 -5.70 11.74 -22.54
CA PRO A 131 -5.90 11.48 -23.97
C PRO A 131 -6.91 12.47 -24.52
N ALA A 132 -6.50 13.25 -25.52
CA ALA A 132 -7.27 14.42 -25.91
C ALA A 132 -8.73 14.03 -26.19
N LYS A 133 -9.69 14.59 -25.42
CA LYS A 133 -11.11 14.25 -25.52
C LYS A 133 -11.58 14.32 -26.98
N GLY A 134 -11.90 13.15 -27.54
CA GLY A 134 -12.65 12.93 -28.79
C GLY A 134 -12.16 13.63 -30.07
N ARG A 135 -12.00 12.88 -31.18
CA ARG A 135 -11.72 13.45 -32.52
C ARG A 135 -12.73 14.51 -32.95
N ALA A 136 -13.99 14.38 -32.53
CA ALA A 136 -15.09 15.29 -32.86
C ALA A 136 -14.91 16.68 -32.25
N PHE A 137 -14.62 16.77 -30.95
CA PHE A 137 -14.45 18.04 -30.24
C PHE A 137 -13.29 18.87 -30.81
N ARG A 138 -12.23 18.21 -31.28
CA ARG A 138 -11.07 18.86 -31.91
C ARG A 138 -11.28 19.19 -33.40
N GLY A 139 -12.44 18.89 -33.97
CA GLY A 139 -12.70 19.07 -35.40
C GLY A 139 -11.81 18.20 -36.30
N LEU A 140 -11.29 17.07 -35.80
CA LEU A 140 -10.43 16.14 -36.55
C LEU A 140 -11.21 14.97 -37.19
N THR A 141 -12.54 15.01 -37.12
CA THR A 141 -13.43 14.18 -37.93
C THR A 141 -13.30 14.56 -39.41
N ALA A 142 -13.74 13.69 -40.32
CA ALA A 142 -13.72 14.00 -41.76
C ALA A 142 -14.49 15.30 -42.07
N ALA A 143 -15.68 15.46 -41.48
CA ALA A 143 -16.49 16.68 -41.58
C ALA A 143 -15.79 17.91 -40.99
N GLY A 144 -15.18 17.79 -39.81
CA GLY A 144 -14.45 18.90 -39.17
C GLY A 144 -13.19 19.31 -39.93
N LYS A 145 -12.47 18.35 -40.53
CA LYS A 145 -11.34 18.66 -41.42
C LYS A 145 -11.81 19.35 -42.70
N LYS A 146 -12.96 18.96 -43.24
CA LYS A 146 -13.57 19.58 -44.44
C LYS A 146 -14.00 21.02 -44.16
N SER A 147 -14.69 21.28 -43.05
CA SER A 147 -15.11 22.65 -42.68
C SER A 147 -13.94 23.58 -42.37
N ARG A 148 -12.81 23.05 -41.88
CA ARG A 148 -11.58 23.81 -41.62
C ARG A 148 -10.62 23.90 -42.82
N GLY A 149 -10.97 23.34 -43.98
CA GLY A 149 -10.09 23.33 -45.16
C GLY A 149 -8.87 22.39 -45.09
N LEU A 150 -8.77 21.53 -44.07
CA LEU A 150 -7.63 20.62 -43.81
C LEU A 150 -7.74 19.27 -44.57
N TYR A 151 -8.59 19.20 -45.60
CA TYR A 151 -8.90 17.95 -46.32
C TYR A 151 -7.79 17.56 -47.32
N LYS A 152 -7.12 18.56 -47.94
CA LYS A 152 -5.97 18.35 -48.84
C LYS A 152 -4.67 18.15 -48.05
N VAL A 153 -3.79 17.28 -48.52
CA VAL A 153 -2.56 16.87 -47.81
C VAL A 153 -1.62 18.05 -47.55
N GLU A 154 -1.54 18.99 -48.48
CA GLU A 154 -0.71 20.21 -48.43
C GLU A 154 -1.11 21.16 -47.29
N TYR A 155 -2.42 21.31 -47.02
CA TYR A 155 -2.95 22.17 -45.96
C TYR A 155 -2.93 21.53 -44.57
N ARG A 156 -2.50 20.26 -44.43
CA ARG A 156 -2.45 19.58 -43.12
C ARG A 156 -1.30 20.06 -42.23
N ARG A 157 -0.26 20.71 -42.79
CA ARG A 157 0.94 21.11 -42.05
C ARG A 157 1.40 22.56 -42.23
N HIS A 158 0.85 23.34 -43.16
CA HIS A 158 1.27 24.74 -43.34
C HIS A 158 0.40 25.74 -42.54
N PRO A 159 0.99 26.56 -41.65
CA PRO A 159 0.25 27.54 -40.85
C PRO A 159 0.09 28.92 -41.54
N GLN A 160 0.51 29.06 -42.80
CA GLN A 160 0.74 30.37 -43.43
C GLN A 160 -0.51 31.12 -43.90
N HIS A 161 -1.70 30.51 -43.94
CA HIS A 161 -2.91 31.19 -44.42
C HIS A 161 -3.95 31.40 -43.32
N LYS A 162 -3.52 31.85 -42.14
CA LYS A 162 -4.45 32.12 -41.03
C LYS A 162 -4.92 33.57 -40.96
N TRP A 163 -4.26 34.50 -41.66
CA TRP A 163 -4.53 35.93 -41.60
C TRP A 163 -4.13 36.66 -42.90
N ASP A 164 -4.80 36.36 -43.99
CA ASP A 164 -4.99 37.26 -45.14
C ASP A 164 -6.45 37.14 -45.60
#